data_AF-A0A286EJ92-F1
#
_entry.id   AF-A0A286EJ92-F1
#
_cell.length_a   1.000
_cell.length_b   1.000
_cell.length_c   1.000
_cell.angle_alpha   90.00
_cell.angle_beta   90.00
_cell.angle_gamma   90.00
#
_symmetry.space_group_name_H-M   'P 1'
#
loop_
_entity.id
_entity.type
_entity.pdbx_description
1 polymer ?
#
loop_
_entity_poly.entity_id
_entity_poly.type
_entity_poly.pdbx_seq_one_letter_code
_entity_poly.pdbx_strand_id
1 'polypeptide(L)'
;MPDFIEWCGFLGAWLLVAGALYQAVLELRDQDIRRDELIEASAKIPPPPPVSAWWWLLPPAHFWLTRQRREASRQQVMAQLPDEIMDGLIDFMNKARGWFIVGSGGFLIAIAETWDLTEKYEWNDWTFWAIVVVMASLCIFHSIYVVARSERARKHHHSKAA
;
A
#
# COMPACT_ATOMS: atom_id res chain seq x y z
N MET A 1 9.35 34.43 11.61
CA MET A 1 9.26 34.08 10.17
C MET A 1 9.94 32.76 9.84
N PRO A 2 11.20 32.47 10.23
CA PRO A 2 11.83 31.17 9.92
C PRO A 2 11.07 29.99 10.51
N ASP A 3 10.61 30.09 11.76
CA ASP A 3 9.80 29.05 12.42
C ASP A 3 8.53 28.72 11.64
N PHE A 4 7.87 29.74 11.09
CA PHE A 4 6.65 29.54 10.30
C PHE A 4 6.91 28.75 9.02
N ILE A 5 8.05 29.02 8.34
CA ILE A 5 8.41 28.33 7.09
C ILE A 5 8.69 26.84 7.35
N GLU A 6 9.39 26.53 8.43
CA GLU A 6 9.68 25.13 8.80
C GLU A 6 8.41 24.38 9.23
N TRP A 7 7.51 25.03 9.99
CA TRP A 7 6.20 24.44 10.28
C TRP A 7 5.38 24.21 9.00
N CYS A 8 5.48 25.11 8.00
CA CYS A 8 4.88 24.87 6.69
C CYS A 8 5.54 23.70 5.94
N GLY A 9 6.87 23.53 6.02
CA GLY A 9 7.61 22.40 5.47
C GLY A 9 7.15 21.07 6.07
N PHE A 10 7.17 20.98 7.40
CA PHE A 10 6.64 19.86 8.17
C PHE A 10 5.20 19.51 7.78
N LEU A 11 4.28 20.48 7.85
CA LEU A 11 2.87 20.25 7.52
C LEU A 11 2.68 19.86 6.05
N GLY A 12 3.37 20.53 5.14
CA GLY A 12 3.33 20.25 3.71
C GLY A 12 3.78 18.83 3.39
N ALA A 13 4.86 18.37 4.00
CA ALA A 13 5.38 17.03 3.80
C ALA A 13 4.41 15.95 4.29
N TRP A 14 3.82 16.11 5.49
CA TRP A 14 2.81 15.18 5.98
C TRP A 14 1.50 15.21 5.17
N LEU A 15 1.15 16.36 4.59
CA LEU A 15 0.04 16.46 3.64
C LEU A 15 0.30 15.70 2.34
N LEU A 16 1.54 15.65 1.84
CA LEU A 16 1.90 14.82 0.69
C LEU A 16 1.66 13.33 0.97
N VAL A 17 2.02 12.87 2.19
CA VAL A 17 1.77 11.49 2.63
C VAL A 17 0.26 11.22 2.71
N ALA A 18 -0.49 12.10 3.39
CA ALA A 18 -1.94 11.96 3.52
C ALA A 18 -2.65 11.97 2.17
N GLY A 19 -2.25 12.86 1.27
CA GLY A 19 -2.79 12.98 -0.09
C GLY A 19 -2.53 11.73 -0.92
N ALA A 20 -1.29 11.23 -0.93
CA ALA A 20 -0.94 10.03 -1.68
C ALA A 20 -1.68 8.79 -1.17
N LEU A 21 -1.81 8.62 0.16
CA LEU A 21 -2.60 7.52 0.74
C LEU A 21 -4.08 7.62 0.39
N TYR A 22 -4.65 8.83 0.49
CA TYR A 22 -6.04 9.06 0.14
C TYR A 22 -6.33 8.73 -1.33
N GLN A 23 -5.49 9.22 -2.25
CA GLN A 23 -5.62 8.92 -3.68
C GLN A 23 -5.43 7.44 -3.98
N ALA A 24 -4.45 6.78 -3.34
CA ALA A 24 -4.28 5.34 -3.45
C ALA A 24 -5.57 4.59 -3.07
N VAL A 25 -6.17 4.93 -1.92
CA VAL A 25 -7.38 4.25 -1.46
C VAL A 25 -8.58 4.52 -2.39
N LEU A 26 -8.71 5.73 -2.93
CA LEU A 26 -9.76 6.03 -3.90
C LEU A 26 -9.59 5.22 -5.18
N GLU A 27 -8.43 5.32 -5.83
CA GLU A 27 -8.19 4.68 -7.12
C GLU A 27 -8.19 3.15 -7.04
N LEU A 28 -7.66 2.58 -5.95
CA LEU A 28 -7.66 1.13 -5.74
C LEU A 28 -9.04 0.57 -5.37
N ARG A 29 -9.96 1.41 -4.90
CA ARG A 29 -11.36 1.01 -4.64
C ARG A 29 -12.23 1.12 -5.89
N ASP A 30 -11.96 2.10 -6.76
CA ASP A 30 -12.63 2.21 -8.05
C ASP A 30 -12.22 1.07 -9.00
N GLN A 31 -11.06 0.45 -8.74
CA GLN A 31 -10.72 -0.84 -9.33
C GLN A 31 -11.59 -1.93 -8.71
N ASP A 32 -12.66 -2.28 -9.42
CA ASP A 32 -13.50 -3.44 -9.14
C ASP A 32 -12.72 -4.71 -9.51
N ILE A 33 -11.64 -4.96 -8.76
CA ILE A 33 -11.05 -6.29 -8.76
C ILE A 33 -12.15 -7.20 -8.26
N ARG A 34 -12.67 -8.05 -9.15
CA ARG A 34 -13.54 -9.19 -8.85
C ARG A 34 -12.75 -10.15 -7.96
N ARG A 35 -12.49 -9.74 -6.72
CA ARG A 35 -11.63 -10.44 -5.75
C ARG A 35 -12.14 -11.84 -5.54
N ASP A 36 -13.46 -11.98 -5.52
CA ASP A 36 -14.14 -13.26 -5.40
C ASP A 36 -13.81 -14.19 -6.57
N GLU A 37 -13.70 -13.66 -7.80
CA GLU A 37 -13.28 -14.43 -8.97
C GLU A 37 -11.80 -14.73 -9.01
N LEU A 38 -10.94 -13.82 -8.52
CA LEU A 38 -9.52 -14.11 -8.33
C LEU A 38 -9.33 -15.23 -7.29
N ILE A 39 -10.08 -15.18 -6.19
CA ILE A 39 -10.08 -16.23 -5.17
C ILE A 39 -10.59 -17.54 -5.78
N GLU A 40 -11.72 -17.52 -6.49
CA GLU A 40 -12.31 -18.71 -7.10
C GLU A 40 -11.40 -19.30 -8.19
N ALA A 41 -10.80 -18.48 -9.05
CA ALA A 41 -9.85 -18.91 -10.07
C ALA A 41 -8.57 -19.49 -9.42
N SER A 42 -8.05 -18.85 -8.37
CA SER A 42 -6.88 -19.36 -7.64
C SER A 42 -7.15 -20.68 -6.92
N ALA A 43 -8.37 -20.88 -6.40
CA ALA A 43 -8.77 -22.10 -5.70
C ALA A 43 -8.86 -23.32 -6.64
N LYS A 44 -9.08 -23.09 -7.95
CA LYS A 44 -9.11 -24.14 -8.97
C LYS A 44 -7.72 -24.67 -9.34
N ILE A 45 -6.66 -23.97 -8.93
CA ILE A 45 -5.28 -24.31 -9.31
C ILE A 45 -4.61 -25.08 -8.15
N PRO A 46 -4.17 -26.34 -8.36
CA PRO A 46 -3.53 -27.12 -7.33
C PRO A 46 -2.20 -26.46 -6.88
N PRO A 47 -1.89 -26.44 -5.57
CA PRO A 47 -0.67 -25.84 -5.08
C PRO A 47 0.56 -26.58 -5.61
N PRO A 48 1.70 -25.88 -5.81
CA PRO A 48 2.94 -26.53 -6.24
C PRO A 48 3.33 -27.67 -5.28
N PRO A 49 3.82 -28.81 -5.80
CA PRO A 49 4.36 -29.86 -4.96
C PRO A 49 5.53 -29.30 -4.13
N PRO A 50 5.57 -29.59 -2.81
CA PRO A 50 6.60 -29.04 -1.94
C PRO A 50 8.00 -29.47 -2.41
N VAL A 51 8.98 -28.58 -2.23
CA VAL A 51 10.39 -28.93 -2.43
C VAL A 51 10.74 -29.96 -1.36
N SER A 52 11.41 -31.05 -1.76
CA SER A 52 11.83 -32.09 -0.82
C SER A 52 12.70 -31.48 0.29
N ALA A 53 12.41 -31.86 1.54
CA ALA A 53 13.17 -31.43 2.72
C ALA A 53 14.66 -31.82 2.63
N TRP A 54 15.03 -32.78 1.77
CA TRP A 54 16.42 -33.15 1.55
C TRP A 54 17.28 -32.02 0.97
N TRP A 55 16.67 -31.07 0.26
CA TRP A 55 17.37 -29.89 -0.26
C TRP A 55 17.78 -28.90 0.84
N TRP A 56 17.25 -29.03 2.06
CA TRP A 56 17.69 -28.22 3.20
C TRP A 56 19.17 -28.45 3.54
N LEU A 57 19.73 -29.61 3.19
CA LEU A 57 21.15 -29.90 3.31
C LEU A 57 22.03 -28.93 2.50
N LEU A 58 21.45 -28.29 1.47
CA LEU A 58 22.06 -27.25 0.64
C LEU A 58 21.13 -26.02 0.56
N PRO A 59 21.19 -25.11 1.54
CA PRO A 59 20.28 -23.97 1.64
C PRO A 59 20.18 -23.10 0.36
N PRO A 60 21.29 -22.81 -0.37
CA PRO A 60 21.21 -22.07 -1.62
C PRO A 60 20.38 -22.79 -2.71
N ALA A 61 20.54 -24.12 -2.82
CA ALA A 61 19.82 -24.93 -3.80
C ALA A 61 18.33 -25.03 -3.45
N HIS A 62 18.00 -25.19 -2.16
CA HIS A 62 16.61 -25.15 -1.70
C HIS A 62 15.93 -23.82 -2.05
N PHE A 63 16.60 -22.69 -1.80
CA PHE A 63 16.07 -21.37 -2.13
C PHE A 63 15.83 -21.21 -3.64
N TRP A 64 16.80 -21.62 -4.45
CA TRP A 64 16.70 -21.55 -5.91
C TRP A 64 15.56 -22.41 -6.47
N LEU A 65 15.44 -23.68 -6.01
CA LEU A 65 14.37 -24.58 -6.42
C LEU A 65 12.99 -24.08 -5.96
N THR A 66 12.91 -23.54 -4.75
CA THR A 66 11.66 -22.96 -4.22
C THR A 66 11.24 -21.75 -5.06
N ARG A 67 12.19 -20.88 -5.41
CA ARG A 67 11.94 -19.72 -6.28
C ARG A 67 11.46 -20.16 -7.65
N GLN A 68 12.17 -21.09 -8.29
CA GLN A 68 11.83 -21.58 -9.63
C GLN A 68 10.44 -22.23 -9.67
N ARG A 69 10.08 -23.06 -8.68
CA ARG A 69 8.75 -23.68 -8.59
C ARG A 69 7.64 -22.67 -8.33
N ARG A 70 7.88 -21.68 -7.45
CA ARG A 70 6.92 -20.59 -7.22
C ARG A 70 6.68 -19.79 -8.50
N GLU A 71 7.73 -19.53 -9.26
CA GLU A 71 7.65 -18.78 -10.50
C GLU A 71 6.89 -19.55 -11.59
N ALA A 72 7.16 -20.86 -11.74
CA ALA A 72 6.42 -21.75 -12.63
C ALA A 72 4.93 -21.86 -12.26
N SER A 73 4.60 -22.06 -10.98
CA SER A 73 3.21 -22.07 -10.52
C SER A 73 2.53 -20.72 -10.71
N ARG A 74 3.22 -19.61 -10.46
CA ARG A 74 2.68 -18.28 -10.73
C ARG A 74 2.35 -18.10 -12.21
N GLN A 75 3.23 -18.55 -13.11
CA GLN A 75 2.98 -18.50 -14.55
C GLN A 75 1.78 -19.35 -14.96
N GLN A 76 1.62 -20.55 -14.38
CA GLN A 76 0.46 -21.41 -14.64
C GLN A 76 -0.85 -20.80 -14.15
N VAL A 77 -0.83 -20.12 -12.99
CA VAL A 77 -1.98 -19.38 -12.48
C VAL A 77 -2.32 -18.23 -13.42
N MET A 78 -1.33 -17.44 -13.80
CA MET A 78 -1.53 -16.28 -14.67
C MET A 78 -2.01 -16.68 -16.07
N ALA A 79 -1.56 -17.82 -16.61
CA ALA A 79 -2.00 -18.34 -17.89
C ALA A 79 -3.45 -18.88 -17.90
N GLN A 80 -4.03 -19.15 -16.73
CA GLN A 80 -5.40 -19.63 -16.58
C GLN A 80 -6.39 -18.53 -16.23
N LEU A 81 -5.90 -17.32 -15.91
CA LEU A 81 -6.76 -16.18 -15.67
C LEU A 81 -7.26 -15.62 -17.01
N PRO A 82 -8.56 -15.26 -17.12
CA PRO A 82 -9.06 -14.50 -18.25
C PRO A 82 -8.27 -13.20 -18.43
N ASP A 83 -8.05 -12.79 -19.68
CA ASP A 83 -7.31 -11.56 -20.01
C ASP A 83 -7.90 -10.33 -19.31
N GLU A 84 -9.22 -10.25 -19.19
CA GLU A 84 -9.95 -9.19 -18.48
C GLU A 84 -9.55 -9.07 -16.99
N ILE A 85 -9.33 -10.21 -16.31
CA ILE A 85 -8.91 -10.24 -14.90
C ILE A 85 -7.43 -9.84 -14.80
N MET A 86 -6.62 -10.28 -15.76
CA MET A 86 -5.20 -9.94 -15.83
C MET A 86 -5.00 -8.43 -16.00
N ASP A 87 -5.72 -7.83 -16.93
CA ASP A 87 -5.67 -6.40 -17.21
C ASP A 87 -6.10 -5.58 -15.99
N GLY A 88 -7.18 -5.98 -15.31
CA GLY A 88 -7.61 -5.35 -14.06
C GLY A 88 -6.56 -5.45 -12.94
N LEU A 89 -5.91 -6.60 -12.80
CA LEU A 89 -4.84 -6.79 -11.82
C LEU A 89 -3.61 -5.92 -12.15
N ILE A 90 -3.21 -5.86 -13.42
CA ILE A 90 -2.09 -5.04 -13.88
C ILE A 90 -2.38 -3.56 -13.62
N ASP A 91 -3.57 -3.07 -13.96
CA ASP A 91 -3.93 -1.68 -13.74
C ASP A 91 -3.97 -1.32 -12.25
N PHE A 92 -4.56 -2.18 -11.41
CA PHE A 92 -4.51 -2.02 -9.96
C PHE A 92 -3.07 -1.95 -9.43
N MET A 93 -2.21 -2.87 -9.87
CA MET A 93 -0.81 -2.90 -9.42
C MET A 93 -0.03 -1.67 -9.89
N ASN A 94 -0.30 -1.18 -11.10
CA ASN A 94 0.30 0.05 -11.62
C ASN A 94 -0.11 1.27 -10.80
N LYS A 95 -1.41 1.42 -10.49
CA LYS A 95 -1.94 2.48 -9.61
C LYS A 95 -1.37 2.39 -8.20
N ALA A 96 -1.40 1.19 -7.60
CA ALA A 96 -0.87 0.94 -6.27
C ALA A 96 0.62 1.32 -6.19
N ARG A 97 1.40 0.91 -7.19
CA ARG A 97 2.83 1.21 -7.26
C ARG A 97 3.09 2.69 -7.47
N GLY A 98 2.32 3.35 -8.33
CA GLY A 98 2.41 4.79 -8.55
C GLY A 98 2.27 5.57 -7.25
N TRP A 99 1.17 5.32 -6.53
CA TRP A 99 0.92 5.99 -5.26
C TRP A 99 1.85 5.54 -4.13
N PHE A 100 2.33 4.30 -4.14
CA PHE A 100 3.35 3.85 -3.20
C PHE A 100 4.66 4.64 -3.36
N ILE A 101 5.11 4.87 -4.60
CA ILE A 101 6.32 5.67 -4.87
C ILE A 101 6.13 7.11 -4.40
N VAL A 102 5.01 7.74 -4.75
CA VAL A 102 4.71 9.13 -4.35
C VAL A 102 4.58 9.25 -2.83
N GLY A 103 3.84 8.34 -2.20
CA GLY A 103 3.66 8.32 -0.74
C GLY A 103 4.97 8.07 0.00
N SER A 104 5.83 7.18 -0.52
CA SER A 104 7.16 6.93 0.05
C SER A 104 8.05 8.17 -0.08
N GLY A 105 8.02 8.85 -1.24
CA GLY A 105 8.74 10.10 -1.44
C GLY A 105 8.30 11.19 -0.46
N GLY A 106 6.98 11.40 -0.33
CA GLY A 106 6.42 12.32 0.66
C GLY A 106 6.78 11.94 2.09
N PHE A 107 6.83 10.65 2.42
CA PHE A 107 7.18 10.17 3.76
C PHE A 107 8.64 10.40 4.10
N LEU A 108 9.56 10.22 3.15
CA LEU A 108 10.97 10.54 3.34
C LEU A 108 11.18 12.05 3.57
N ILE A 109 10.46 12.90 2.82
CA ILE A 109 10.49 14.35 3.06
C ILE A 109 9.93 14.66 4.44
N ALA A 110 8.81 14.03 4.83
CA ALA A 110 8.19 14.27 6.14
C ALA A 110 9.09 13.84 7.30
N ILE A 111 9.84 12.75 7.16
CA ILE A 111 10.88 12.33 8.11
C ILE A 111 11.96 13.41 8.23
N ALA A 112 12.48 13.92 7.11
CA ALA A 112 13.52 14.94 7.12
C ALA A 112 13.04 16.24 7.78
N GLU A 113 11.87 16.74 7.39
CA GLU A 113 11.27 17.95 7.99
C GLU A 113 10.95 17.76 9.48
N THR A 114 10.53 16.57 9.89
CA THR A 114 10.30 16.25 11.31
C THR A 114 11.62 16.24 12.09
N TRP A 115 12.69 15.73 11.48
CA TRP A 115 14.03 15.73 12.07
C TRP A 115 14.56 17.15 12.27
N ASP A 116 14.51 17.98 11.22
CA ASP A 116 14.96 19.37 11.26
C ASP A 116 14.21 20.16 12.35
N LEU A 117 12.90 19.92 12.49
CA LEU A 117 12.08 20.53 13.53
C LEU A 117 12.50 20.06 14.94
N THR A 118 12.77 18.75 15.11
CA THR A 118 13.23 18.22 16.40
C THR A 118 14.62 18.73 16.79
N GLU A 119 15.53 18.87 15.83
CA GLU A 119 16.88 19.39 16.06
C GLU A 119 16.83 20.87 16.47
N LYS A 120 16.02 21.68 15.77
CA LYS A 120 15.86 23.10 16.07
C LYS A 120 15.34 23.36 17.48
N TYR A 121 14.36 22.59 17.92
CA TYR A 121 13.78 22.74 19.25
C TYR A 121 14.52 21.92 20.34
N GLU A 122 15.65 21.31 19.98
CA GLU A 122 16.47 20.45 20.86
C GLU A 122 15.65 19.37 21.56
N TRP A 123 14.68 18.78 20.84
CA TRP A 123 13.88 17.68 21.37
C TRP A 123 14.68 16.37 21.39
N ASN A 124 14.40 15.51 22.37
CA ASN A 124 15.00 14.18 22.44
C ASN A 124 14.55 13.30 21.26
N ASP A 125 15.40 12.37 20.82
CA ASP A 125 15.17 11.39 19.74
C ASP A 125 13.85 10.62 19.88
N TRP A 126 13.41 10.36 21.12
CA TRP A 126 12.13 9.69 21.35
C TRP A 126 10.93 10.51 20.87
N THR A 127 11.00 11.84 21.02
CA THR A 127 9.95 12.76 20.57
C THR A 127 9.83 12.72 19.05
N PHE A 128 10.96 12.65 18.33
CA PHE A 128 10.98 12.48 16.88
C PHE A 128 10.21 11.23 16.45
N TRP A 129 10.53 10.06 17.00
CA TRP A 129 9.85 8.82 16.66
C TRP A 129 8.36 8.83 17.04
N ALA A 130 8.02 9.44 18.19
CA ALA A 130 6.64 9.61 18.60
C ALA A 130 5.84 10.45 17.59
N ILE A 131 6.40 11.58 17.12
CA ILE A 131 5.76 12.42 16.11
C ILE A 131 5.59 11.65 14.80
N VAL A 132 6.62 10.95 14.32
CA VAL A 132 6.54 10.15 13.07
C VAL A 132 5.43 9.11 13.16
N VAL A 133 5.34 8.36 14.26
CA VAL A 133 4.29 7.34 14.45
C VAL A 133 2.91 7.97 14.54
N VAL A 134 2.75 9.05 15.29
CA VAL A 134 1.47 9.76 15.44
C VAL A 134 1.01 10.30 14.09
N MET A 135 1.87 11.00 13.37
CA MET A 135 1.53 11.61 12.08
C MET A 135 1.23 10.55 11.01
N ALA A 136 2.03 9.48 10.91
CA ALA A 136 1.74 8.38 10.00
C ALA A 136 0.39 7.72 10.31
N SER A 137 0.09 7.51 11.59
CA SER A 137 -1.21 7.00 12.04
C SER A 137 -2.34 7.93 11.63
N LEU A 138 -2.19 9.25 11.85
CA LEU A 138 -3.18 10.25 11.45
C LEU A 138 -3.43 10.25 9.94
N CYS A 139 -2.39 10.13 9.10
CA CYS A 139 -2.54 10.05 7.65
C CYS A 139 -3.35 8.81 7.21
N ILE A 140 -3.11 7.65 7.85
CA ILE A 140 -3.85 6.41 7.59
C ILE A 140 -5.30 6.54 8.06
N PHE A 141 -5.52 6.97 9.30
CA PHE A 141 -6.86 7.15 9.87
C PHE A 141 -7.68 8.17 9.07
N HIS A 142 -7.06 9.29 8.66
CA HIS A 142 -7.70 10.28 7.81
C HIS A 142 -8.17 9.66 6.49
N SER A 143 -7.30 8.92 5.80
CA SER A 143 -7.63 8.25 4.54
C SER A 143 -8.80 7.28 4.71
N ILE A 144 -8.78 6.44 5.75
CA ILE A 144 -9.87 5.48 6.05
C ILE A 144 -11.17 6.22 6.39
N TYR A 145 -11.10 7.25 7.23
CA TYR A 145 -12.27 7.99 7.70
C TYR A 145 -12.98 8.73 6.56
N VAL A 146 -12.24 9.46 5.73
CA VAL A 146 -12.82 10.22 4.60
C VAL A 146 -13.52 9.27 3.63
N VAL A 147 -12.90 8.13 3.36
CA VAL A 147 -13.45 7.09 2.50
C VAL A 147 -14.70 6.44 3.10
N ALA A 148 -14.68 6.06 4.37
CA ALA A 148 -15.85 5.49 5.04
C ALA A 148 -17.03 6.48 5.08
N ARG A 149 -16.73 7.78 5.23
CA ARG A 149 -17.74 8.83 5.21
C ARG A 149 -18.37 9.01 3.83
N SER A 150 -17.57 9.00 2.76
CA SER A 150 -18.08 9.15 1.39
C SER A 150 -19.00 7.99 0.99
N GLU A 151 -18.71 6.76 1.43
CA GLU A 151 -19.61 5.61 1.24
C GLU A 151 -20.97 5.80 1.91
N ARG A 152 -20.98 6.23 3.18
CA ARG A 152 -22.23 6.44 3.94
C ARG A 152 -23.11 7.48 3.25
N ALA A 153 -22.51 8.55 2.74
CA ALA A 153 -23.23 9.58 1.98
C ALA A 153 -23.84 9.00 0.68
N ARG A 154 -23.08 8.19 -0.07
CA ARG A 154 -23.56 7.55 -1.30
C ARG A 154 -24.73 6.60 -1.05
N LYS A 155 -24.64 5.74 -0.02
CA LYS A 155 -25.73 4.83 0.39
C LYS A 155 -27.02 5.57 0.75
N HIS A 156 -26.90 6.68 1.48
CA HIS A 156 -28.04 7.49 1.88
C HIS A 156 -28.72 8.19 0.69
N HIS A 157 -27.98 8.59 -0.34
CA HIS A 157 -28.56 9.12 -1.58
C HIS A 157 -29.33 8.06 -2.38
N HIS A 158 -28.78 6.86 -2.55
CA HIS A 158 -29.48 5.77 -3.25
C HIS A 158 -30.76 5.33 -2.54
N SER A 159 -30.77 5.32 -1.20
CA SER A 159 -31.98 4.99 -0.41
C SER A 159 -33.09 6.04 -0.48
N LYS A 160 -32.79 7.29 -0.85
CA LYS A 160 -33.80 8.35 -1.03
C LYS A 160 -34.34 8.44 -2.46
N ALA A 161 -33.66 7.80 -3.41
CA ALA A 161 -34.03 7.80 -4.83
C ALA A 161 -34.81 6.54 -5.25
N ALA A 162 -34.94 5.55 -4.37
CA ALA A 162 -35.78 4.36 -4.51
C ALA A 162 -37.08 4.53 -3.71
#